data_AF-K0T8K2-F1
#
_entry.id   AF-K0T8K2-F1
#
_cell.length_a   1.000
_cell.length_b   1.000
_cell.length_c   1.000
_cell.angle_alpha   90.00
_cell.angle_beta   90.00
_cell.angle_gamma   90.00
#
_symmetry.space_group_name_H-M   'P 1'
#
loop_
_entity.id
_entity.type
_entity.pdbx_description
1 polymer ?
#
loop_
_entity_poly.entity_id
_entity_poly.type
_entity_poly.pdbx_seq_one_letter_code
_entity_poly.pdbx_strand_id
1 'polypeptide(L)'
;MILLPLLAVLFSTAGAFVSPWSRRTPSSTSKLHSLKPAALPLMDSGKALARSGEVLIDLTTNLDLYGGSLSACGACIRNCGDALAQAGASARMKTGVEIVIDELREGADCLKEGSLKLATAVDESNVDKDFELSKRLQAMIKPTQQAALRLEEAGASIMQRQSITVVGSHLIACGEAIDMLASSIVALSPDDKDAKLSSQRMNYCSTQMIIAGEELAGIKREKPKGKSWLKG
;
A
#
# COMPACT_ATOMS: atom_id res chain seq x y z
N MET A 1 11.93 57.78 -64.87
CA MET A 1 11.12 56.60 -65.23
C MET A 1 10.17 56.31 -64.08
N ILE A 2 8.87 56.54 -64.34
CA ILE A 2 7.64 55.95 -63.75
C ILE A 2 7.55 55.92 -62.20
N LEU A 3 6.89 56.89 -61.56
CA LEU A 3 5.45 56.99 -61.18
C LEU A 3 5.04 56.18 -59.91
N LEU A 4 4.56 56.92 -58.91
CA LEU A 4 3.77 56.51 -57.72
C LEU A 4 2.46 55.80 -58.12
N PRO A 5 1.78 55.04 -57.22
CA PRO A 5 0.75 55.70 -56.39
C PRO A 5 0.50 55.14 -54.97
N LEU A 6 -0.08 56.03 -54.14
CA LEU A 6 -0.90 55.75 -52.97
C LEU A 6 -2.01 54.70 -53.26
N LEU A 7 -2.38 53.91 -52.25
CA LEU A 7 -3.80 53.71 -51.94
C LEU A 7 -4.02 53.25 -50.48
N ALA A 8 -4.83 54.02 -49.76
CA ALA A 8 -5.39 53.69 -48.46
C ALA A 8 -6.61 52.77 -48.63
N VAL A 9 -6.77 51.78 -47.75
CA VAL A 9 -8.08 51.15 -47.47
C VAL A 9 -8.17 50.87 -45.96
N LEU A 10 -9.05 51.63 -45.31
CA LEU A 10 -9.69 51.31 -44.03
C LEU A 10 -10.73 50.21 -44.25
N PHE A 11 -10.84 49.21 -43.38
CA PHE A 11 -12.07 48.54 -42.91
C PHE A 11 -11.68 47.55 -41.79
N SER A 12 -12.07 47.80 -40.53
CA SER A 12 -13.19 47.13 -39.82
C SER A 12 -13.03 45.60 -39.80
N THR A 13 -12.74 44.97 -38.66
CA THR A 13 -13.72 44.69 -37.61
C THR A 13 -13.02 44.24 -36.31
N ALA A 14 -13.58 44.64 -35.18
CA ALA A 14 -13.22 44.15 -33.85
C ALA A 14 -13.51 42.65 -33.75
N GLY A 15 -12.46 41.83 -33.89
CA GLY A 15 -12.49 40.42 -33.49
C GLY A 15 -12.33 40.34 -31.98
N ALA A 16 -13.43 40.10 -31.27
CA ALA A 16 -13.39 39.71 -29.87
C ALA A 16 -12.45 38.50 -29.73
N PHE A 17 -11.35 38.68 -28.98
CA PHE A 17 -10.47 37.59 -28.60
C PHE A 17 -11.20 36.72 -27.56
N VAL A 18 -12.02 35.79 -28.05
CA VAL A 18 -12.63 34.76 -27.21
C VAL A 18 -11.58 33.68 -27.02
N SER A 19 -11.01 33.61 -25.81
CA SER A 19 -10.10 32.56 -25.35
C SER A 19 -10.62 31.17 -25.74
N PRO A 20 -9.93 30.43 -26.62
CA PRO A 20 -10.33 29.08 -26.94
C PRO A 20 -9.86 28.14 -25.82
N TRP A 21 -10.83 27.54 -25.13
CA TRP A 21 -10.68 26.43 -24.21
C TRP A 21 -10.02 26.69 -22.85
N SER A 22 -10.79 27.34 -21.96
CA SER A 22 -11.08 26.71 -20.67
C SER A 22 -12.02 25.52 -20.93
N ARG A 23 -11.47 24.41 -21.45
CA ARG A 23 -12.20 23.14 -21.43
C ARG A 23 -12.19 22.68 -19.98
N ARG A 24 -13.17 23.14 -19.20
CA ARG A 24 -13.52 22.47 -17.94
C ARG A 24 -13.81 21.03 -18.36
N THR A 25 -12.87 20.14 -18.07
CA THR A 25 -13.21 18.74 -17.91
C THR A 25 -14.44 18.71 -16.99
N PRO A 26 -15.44 17.85 -17.26
CA PRO A 26 -16.44 17.59 -16.24
C PRO A 26 -15.63 17.25 -15.00
N SER A 27 -15.72 18.09 -13.97
CA SER A 27 -15.42 17.67 -12.63
C SER A 27 -16.41 16.55 -12.42
N SER A 28 -15.97 15.32 -12.69
CA SER A 28 -16.53 14.16 -12.03
C SER A 28 -16.30 14.50 -10.57
N THR A 29 -17.33 15.07 -9.95
CA THR A 29 -17.47 15.05 -8.51
C THR A 29 -17.63 13.57 -8.17
N SER A 30 -16.54 12.80 -8.24
CA SER A 30 -16.40 11.58 -7.49
C SER A 30 -16.43 12.04 -6.05
N LYS A 31 -17.66 12.20 -5.53
CA LYS A 31 -17.87 12.24 -4.08
C LYS A 31 -17.13 11.01 -3.59
N LEU A 32 -16.05 11.20 -2.84
CA LEU A 32 -15.38 10.12 -2.13
C LEU A 32 -16.48 9.46 -1.32
N HIS A 33 -16.96 8.32 -1.82
CA HIS A 33 -17.88 7.49 -1.09
C HIS A 33 -17.12 7.07 0.16
N SER A 34 -17.78 7.23 1.30
CA SER A 34 -17.28 6.93 2.64
C SER A 34 -16.34 5.70 2.67
N LEU A 35 -15.16 5.82 3.27
CA LEU A 35 -14.20 4.73 3.50
C LEU A 35 -14.70 3.66 4.49
N LYS A 36 -15.84 3.91 5.16
CA LYS A 36 -16.45 3.03 6.17
C LYS A 36 -16.53 1.54 5.80
N PRO A 37 -16.83 1.11 4.55
CA PRO A 37 -16.84 -0.30 4.22
C PRO A 37 -15.50 -0.95 4.57
N ALA A 38 -14.38 -0.41 4.06
CA ALA A 38 -13.04 -0.92 4.33
C ALA A 38 -12.58 -0.87 5.81
N ALA A 39 -13.28 -0.17 6.69
CA ALA A 39 -12.75 0.18 8.00
C ALA A 39 -12.47 -1.04 8.92
N LEU A 40 -13.37 -2.02 8.93
CA LEU A 40 -13.18 -3.27 9.67
C LEU A 40 -12.06 -4.13 9.08
N PRO A 41 -12.14 -4.53 7.78
CA PRO A 41 -11.12 -5.38 7.19
C PRO A 41 -9.73 -4.71 7.18
N LEU A 42 -9.63 -3.40 6.94
CA LEU A 42 -8.33 -2.70 6.99
C LEU A 42 -7.73 -2.71 8.40
N MET A 43 -8.56 -2.54 9.44
CA MET A 43 -8.10 -2.61 10.83
C MET A 43 -7.62 -4.01 11.21
N ASP A 44 -8.37 -5.04 10.81
CA ASP A 44 -8.01 -6.44 11.08
C ASP A 44 -6.76 -6.86 10.29
N SER A 45 -6.61 -6.34 9.06
CA SER A 45 -5.41 -6.49 8.24
C SER A 45 -4.18 -5.91 8.93
N GLY A 46 -4.26 -4.66 9.40
CA GLY A 46 -3.16 -3.99 10.08
C GLY A 46 -2.70 -4.72 11.35
N LYS A 47 -3.65 -5.14 12.20
CA LYS A 47 -3.33 -5.94 13.40
C LYS A 47 -2.61 -7.24 13.06
N ALA A 48 -3.06 -7.93 12.01
CA ALA A 48 -2.43 -9.17 11.60
C ALA A 48 -1.01 -8.95 11.05
N LEU A 49 -0.80 -7.87 10.28
CA LEU A 49 0.52 -7.50 9.80
C LEU A 49 1.46 -7.12 10.94
N ALA A 50 0.97 -6.35 11.92
CA ALA A 50 1.73 -5.95 13.09
C ALA A 50 2.25 -7.19 13.85
N ARG A 51 1.34 -8.12 14.12
CA ARG A 51 1.63 -9.40 14.79
C ARG A 51 2.46 -10.35 13.93
N SER A 52 2.47 -10.21 12.61
CA SER A 52 3.37 -10.95 11.72
C SER A 52 4.80 -10.40 11.85
N GLY A 53 4.97 -9.08 11.83
CA GLY A 53 6.27 -8.43 12.03
C GLY A 53 6.93 -8.80 13.35
N GLU A 54 6.15 -8.85 14.44
CA GLU A 54 6.62 -9.36 15.74
C GLU A 54 7.14 -10.80 15.66
N VAL A 55 6.39 -11.70 15.02
CA VAL A 55 6.82 -13.11 14.88
C VAL A 55 8.01 -13.25 13.93
N LEU A 56 8.14 -12.39 12.93
CA LEU A 56 9.34 -12.35 12.09
C LEU A 56 10.57 -11.93 12.91
N ILE A 57 10.43 -10.99 13.84
CA ILE A 57 11.50 -10.63 14.78
C ILE A 57 11.85 -11.84 15.65
N ASP A 58 10.86 -12.55 16.19
CA ASP A 58 11.11 -13.77 17.00
C ASP A 58 11.83 -14.85 16.17
N LEU A 59 11.41 -15.08 14.92
CA LEU A 59 12.07 -15.99 13.98
C LEU A 59 13.55 -15.63 13.79
N THR A 60 13.92 -14.35 13.79
CA THR A 60 15.34 -13.97 13.67
C THR A 60 16.18 -14.48 14.82
N THR A 61 15.60 -14.73 15.99
CA THR A 61 16.30 -15.38 17.11
C THR A 61 16.59 -16.85 16.79
N ASN A 62 15.61 -17.57 16.21
CA ASN A 62 15.79 -18.97 15.83
C ASN A 62 16.79 -19.16 14.69
N LEU A 63 16.97 -18.13 13.86
CA LEU A 63 17.92 -18.08 12.75
C LEU A 63 19.31 -17.57 13.15
N ASP A 64 19.53 -17.17 14.42
CA ASP A 64 20.76 -16.52 14.89
C ASP A 64 21.08 -15.19 14.17
N LEU A 65 20.03 -14.45 13.80
CA LEU A 65 20.09 -13.17 13.08
C LEU A 65 19.49 -12.00 13.91
N TYR A 66 19.21 -12.22 15.18
CA TYR A 66 18.57 -11.23 16.03
C TYR A 66 19.43 -9.96 16.15
N GLY A 67 18.80 -8.80 16.03
CA GLY A 67 19.49 -7.50 16.00
C GLY A 67 20.11 -7.14 14.65
N GLY A 68 20.10 -8.06 13.67
CA GLY A 68 20.53 -7.80 12.29
C GLY A 68 19.45 -7.15 11.43
N SER A 69 19.75 -6.97 10.14
CA SER A 69 18.88 -6.21 9.23
C SER A 69 17.54 -6.90 8.92
N LEU A 70 17.47 -8.24 8.97
CA LEU A 70 16.19 -8.95 8.88
C LEU A 70 15.28 -8.64 10.08
N SER A 71 15.85 -8.51 11.28
CA SER A 71 15.11 -8.15 12.49
C SER A 71 14.56 -6.72 12.37
N ALA A 72 15.36 -5.80 11.85
CA ALA A 72 14.92 -4.43 11.55
C ALA A 72 13.80 -4.39 10.49
N CYS A 73 13.85 -5.24 9.46
CA CYS A 73 12.75 -5.39 8.51
C CYS A 73 11.45 -5.84 9.20
N GLY A 74 11.53 -6.81 10.12
CA GLY A 74 10.39 -7.23 10.94
C GLY A 74 9.77 -6.09 11.74
N ALA A 75 10.60 -5.18 12.29
CA ALA A 75 10.12 -3.99 12.98
C ALA A 75 9.42 -2.99 12.03
N CYS A 76 9.94 -2.79 10.82
CA CYS A 76 9.29 -1.98 9.79
C CYS A 76 7.92 -2.56 9.39
N ILE A 77 7.82 -3.88 9.20
CA ILE A 77 6.55 -4.57 8.93
C ILE A 77 5.58 -4.39 10.09
N ARG A 78 6.05 -4.49 11.34
CA ARG A 78 5.24 -4.28 12.53
C ARG A 78 4.63 -2.87 12.54
N ASN A 79 5.46 -1.86 12.35
CA ASN A 79 5.04 -0.45 12.33
C ASN A 79 4.05 -0.17 11.19
N CYS A 80 4.25 -0.76 10.01
CA CYS A 80 3.28 -0.69 8.92
C CYS A 80 1.90 -1.24 9.34
N GLY A 81 1.89 -2.39 10.03
CA GLY A 81 0.66 -2.96 10.57
C GLY A 81 -0.06 -2.07 11.58
N ASP A 82 0.69 -1.42 12.48
CA ASP A 82 0.13 -0.47 13.44
C ASP A 82 -0.52 0.74 12.72
N ALA A 83 0.16 1.29 11.72
CA ALA A 83 -0.38 2.38 10.88
C ALA A 83 -1.65 1.95 10.13
N LEU A 84 -1.65 0.78 9.48
CA LEU A 84 -2.84 0.21 8.83
C LEU A 84 -4.02 0.03 9.80
N ALA A 85 -3.74 -0.42 11.03
CA ALA A 85 -4.77 -0.59 12.05
C ALA A 85 -5.39 0.77 12.44
N GLN A 86 -4.56 1.81 12.55
CA GLN A 86 -4.99 3.18 12.83
C GLN A 86 -5.77 3.81 11.66
N ALA A 87 -5.36 3.54 10.41
CA ALA A 87 -6.09 3.90 9.21
C ALA A 87 -7.50 3.26 9.23
N GLY A 88 -7.58 1.95 9.48
CA GLY A 88 -8.85 1.23 9.56
C GLY A 88 -9.78 1.74 10.68
N ALA A 89 -9.23 2.06 11.85
CA ALA A 89 -10.00 2.68 12.93
C ALA A 89 -10.58 4.05 12.51
N SER A 90 -9.78 4.86 11.84
CA SER A 90 -10.13 6.22 11.39
C SER A 90 -11.13 6.23 10.23
N ALA A 91 -11.08 5.23 9.34
CA ALA A 91 -12.00 5.08 8.22
C ALA A 91 -13.48 4.96 8.63
N ARG A 92 -13.76 4.65 9.92
CA ARG A 92 -15.12 4.62 10.48
C ARG A 92 -15.72 6.02 10.65
N MET A 93 -14.88 7.03 10.79
CA MET A 93 -15.27 8.40 11.13
C MET A 93 -15.39 9.26 9.87
N LYS A 94 -16.43 10.10 9.78
CA LYS A 94 -16.61 11.01 8.63
C LYS A 94 -15.46 12.02 8.50
N THR A 95 -14.84 12.37 9.61
CA THR A 95 -13.75 13.35 9.72
C THR A 95 -12.36 12.70 9.75
N GLY A 96 -12.27 11.37 9.71
CA GLY A 96 -11.00 10.64 9.86
C GLY A 96 -10.19 10.49 8.57
N VAL A 97 -10.60 11.14 7.47
CA VAL A 97 -9.97 10.94 6.15
C VAL A 97 -8.51 11.39 6.13
N GLU A 98 -8.17 12.49 6.80
CA GLU A 98 -6.78 12.97 6.89
C GLU A 98 -5.90 11.94 7.60
N ILE A 99 -6.36 11.39 8.72
CA ILE A 99 -5.65 10.31 9.43
C ILE A 99 -5.53 9.07 8.53
N VAL A 100 -6.57 8.68 7.80
CA VAL A 100 -6.44 7.54 6.86
C VAL A 100 -5.36 7.79 5.83
N ILE A 101 -5.25 9.00 5.28
CA ILE A 101 -4.21 9.34 4.32
C ILE A 101 -2.83 9.22 4.98
N ASP A 102 -2.63 9.87 6.11
CA ASP A 102 -1.35 9.93 6.80
C ASP A 102 -0.86 8.53 7.18
N GLU A 103 -1.74 7.70 7.75
CA GLU A 103 -1.39 6.35 8.19
C GLU A 103 -1.13 5.37 7.03
N LEU A 104 -1.84 5.49 5.91
CA LEU A 104 -1.51 4.68 4.72
C LEU A 104 -0.13 5.05 4.18
N ARG A 105 0.20 6.34 4.13
CA ARG A 105 1.50 6.83 3.64
C ARG A 105 2.63 6.48 4.60
N GLU A 106 2.41 6.60 5.91
CA GLU A 106 3.35 6.16 6.95
C GLU A 106 3.62 4.64 6.85
N GLY A 107 2.56 3.85 6.67
CA GLY A 107 2.70 2.41 6.46
C GLY A 107 3.50 2.07 5.19
N ALA A 108 3.37 2.88 4.13
CA ALA A 108 4.15 2.73 2.92
C ALA A 108 5.63 3.04 3.13
N ASP A 109 5.94 4.13 3.85
CA ASP A 109 7.31 4.51 4.20
C ASP A 109 7.97 3.46 5.10
N CYS A 110 7.23 2.89 6.05
CA CYS A 110 7.68 1.75 6.85
C CYS A 110 8.11 0.56 5.97
N LEU A 111 7.26 0.13 5.03
CA LEU A 111 7.61 -0.99 4.13
C LEU A 111 8.77 -0.65 3.18
N LYS A 112 8.84 0.60 2.71
CA LYS A 112 9.94 1.08 1.89
C LYS A 112 11.25 0.99 2.66
N GLU A 113 11.31 1.45 3.90
CA GLU A 113 12.47 1.28 4.77
C GLU A 113 12.76 -0.21 4.99
N GLY A 114 11.75 -1.02 5.28
CA GLY A 114 11.89 -2.47 5.46
C GLY A 114 12.53 -3.17 4.25
N SER A 115 12.24 -2.70 3.03
CA SER A 115 12.88 -3.23 1.82
C SER A 115 14.37 -2.89 1.70
N LEU A 116 14.78 -1.73 2.22
CA LEU A 116 16.20 -1.34 2.29
C LEU A 116 16.94 -2.17 3.35
N LYS A 117 16.27 -2.47 4.47
CA LYS A 117 16.80 -3.40 5.47
C LYS A 117 16.97 -4.81 4.90
N LEU A 118 16.02 -5.29 4.08
CA LEU A 118 16.18 -6.58 3.39
C LEU A 118 17.40 -6.59 2.46
N ALA A 119 17.64 -5.51 1.71
CA ALA A 119 18.85 -5.41 0.89
C ALA A 119 20.13 -5.49 1.74
N THR A 120 20.13 -4.85 2.90
CA THR A 120 21.25 -4.93 3.85
C THR A 120 21.40 -6.35 4.42
N ALA A 121 20.29 -7.04 4.73
CA ALA A 121 20.30 -8.41 5.22
C ALA A 121 20.84 -9.41 4.17
N VAL A 122 20.58 -9.15 2.88
CA VAL A 122 21.19 -9.89 1.77
C VAL A 122 22.71 -9.72 1.79
N ASP A 123 23.20 -8.49 1.95
CA ASP A 123 24.64 -8.21 2.02
C ASP A 123 25.28 -8.86 3.26
N GLU A 124 24.64 -8.78 4.43
CA GLU A 124 25.05 -9.49 5.66
C GLU A 124 25.21 -10.99 5.42
N SER A 125 24.18 -11.64 4.84
CA SER A 125 24.20 -13.08 4.55
C SER A 125 25.28 -13.47 3.52
N ASN A 126 25.55 -12.60 2.55
CA ASN A 126 26.63 -12.82 1.57
C ASN A 126 28.02 -12.74 2.22
N VAL A 127 28.23 -11.81 3.16
CA VAL A 127 29.48 -11.70 3.93
C VAL A 127 29.72 -12.97 4.76
N ASP A 128 28.65 -13.49 5.37
CA ASP A 128 28.68 -14.73 6.16
C ASP A 128 28.71 -16.00 5.31
N LYS A 129 28.67 -15.85 3.97
CA LYS A 129 28.66 -16.93 2.97
C LYS A 129 27.45 -17.86 3.04
N ASP A 130 26.36 -17.41 3.65
CA ASP A 130 25.06 -18.07 3.58
C ASP A 130 24.28 -17.61 2.34
N PHE A 131 24.68 -18.17 1.19
CA PHE A 131 24.11 -17.81 -0.11
C PHE A 131 22.66 -18.28 -0.28
N GLU A 132 22.25 -19.33 0.44
CA GLU A 132 20.86 -19.81 0.39
C GLU A 132 19.93 -18.87 1.17
N LEU A 133 20.34 -18.42 2.36
CA LEU A 133 19.62 -17.38 3.09
C LEU A 133 19.57 -16.07 2.30
N SER A 134 20.71 -15.64 1.74
CA SER A 134 20.82 -14.45 0.88
C SER A 134 19.79 -14.49 -0.27
N LYS A 135 19.68 -15.63 -0.97
CA LYS A 135 18.68 -15.82 -2.04
C LYS A 135 17.24 -15.72 -1.53
N ARG A 136 16.95 -16.28 -0.36
CA ARG A 136 15.60 -16.22 0.26
C ARG A 136 15.25 -14.79 0.68
N LEU A 137 16.19 -14.07 1.27
CA LEU A 137 16.03 -12.65 1.63
C LEU A 137 15.82 -11.76 0.41
N GLN A 138 16.60 -11.99 -0.65
CA GLN A 138 16.47 -11.26 -1.92
C GLN A 138 15.07 -11.42 -2.53
N ALA A 139 14.45 -12.59 -2.38
CA ALA A 139 13.09 -12.85 -2.87
C ALA A 139 12.02 -12.02 -2.14
N MET A 140 12.27 -11.57 -0.90
CA MET A 140 11.33 -10.74 -0.14
C MET A 140 11.30 -9.28 -0.61
N ILE A 141 12.40 -8.76 -1.18
CA ILE A 141 12.56 -7.32 -1.48
C ILE A 141 11.46 -6.80 -2.41
N LYS A 142 11.25 -7.48 -3.54
CA LYS A 142 10.31 -7.01 -4.56
C LYS A 142 8.86 -7.00 -4.06
N PRO A 143 8.33 -8.07 -3.43
CA PRO A 143 7.02 -8.04 -2.78
C PRO A 143 6.88 -6.90 -1.76
N THR A 144 7.87 -6.67 -0.90
CA THR A 144 7.84 -5.56 0.07
C THR A 144 7.77 -4.19 -0.60
N GLN A 145 8.57 -3.96 -1.66
CA GLN A 145 8.54 -2.72 -2.44
C GLN A 145 7.20 -2.51 -3.15
N GLN A 146 6.62 -3.58 -3.70
CA GLN A 146 5.32 -3.53 -4.34
C GLN A 146 4.23 -3.18 -3.32
N ALA A 147 4.22 -3.82 -2.15
CA ALA A 147 3.29 -3.49 -1.08
C ALA A 147 3.41 -2.02 -0.66
N ALA A 148 4.64 -1.53 -0.44
CA ALA A 148 4.91 -0.13 -0.13
C ALA A 148 4.32 0.82 -1.19
N LEU A 149 4.64 0.58 -2.47
CA LEU A 149 4.14 1.41 -3.57
C LEU A 149 2.61 1.44 -3.62
N ARG A 150 1.96 0.27 -3.51
CA ARG A 150 0.49 0.19 -3.58
C ARG A 150 -0.18 0.90 -2.41
N LEU A 151 0.44 0.86 -1.23
CA LEU A 151 -0.09 1.53 -0.06
C LEU A 151 0.03 3.06 -0.16
N GLU A 152 1.16 3.55 -0.66
CA GLU A 152 1.37 4.97 -0.99
C GLU A 152 0.37 5.44 -2.05
N GLU A 153 0.15 4.65 -3.11
CA GLU A 153 -0.84 4.95 -4.16
C GLU A 153 -2.27 5.01 -3.59
N ALA A 154 -2.61 4.14 -2.63
CA ALA A 154 -3.92 4.19 -1.97
C ALA A 154 -4.10 5.50 -1.19
N GLY A 155 -3.12 5.89 -0.37
CA GLY A 155 -3.14 7.15 0.38
C GLY A 155 -3.16 8.38 -0.55
N ALA A 156 -2.32 8.37 -1.59
CA ALA A 156 -2.25 9.42 -2.60
C ALA A 156 -3.58 9.57 -3.37
N SER A 157 -4.24 8.46 -3.70
CA SER A 157 -5.53 8.47 -4.40
C SER A 157 -6.64 9.12 -3.57
N ILE A 158 -6.65 8.89 -2.25
CA ILE A 158 -7.59 9.56 -1.33
C ILE A 158 -7.28 11.06 -1.30
N MET A 159 -6.01 11.45 -1.14
CA MET A 159 -5.56 12.84 -1.12
C MET A 159 -5.93 13.59 -2.41
N GLN A 160 -5.78 12.92 -3.57
CA GLN A 160 -6.12 13.44 -4.90
C GLN A 160 -7.62 13.36 -5.21
N ARG A 161 -8.45 12.90 -4.28
CA ARG A 161 -9.91 12.77 -4.42
C ARG A 161 -10.34 11.88 -5.59
N GLN A 162 -9.53 10.86 -5.90
CA GLN A 162 -9.88 9.86 -6.89
C GLN A 162 -11.08 9.03 -6.42
N SER A 163 -11.67 8.24 -7.32
CA SER A 163 -12.82 7.41 -6.95
C SER A 163 -12.43 6.36 -5.90
N ILE A 164 -13.38 6.03 -5.02
CA ILE A 164 -13.17 5.04 -3.96
C ILE A 164 -12.81 3.65 -4.52
N THR A 165 -13.26 3.36 -5.75
CA THR A 165 -12.92 2.14 -6.49
C THR A 165 -11.43 2.07 -6.84
N VAL A 166 -10.80 3.21 -7.15
CA VAL A 166 -9.35 3.27 -7.42
C VAL A 166 -8.57 3.02 -6.13
N VAL A 167 -8.97 3.66 -5.03
CA VAL A 167 -8.41 3.37 -3.69
C VAL A 167 -8.52 1.88 -3.37
N GLY A 168 -9.70 1.29 -3.61
CA GLY A 168 -9.91 -0.15 -3.42
C GLY A 168 -9.00 -1.02 -4.28
N SER A 169 -8.76 -0.66 -5.54
CA SER A 169 -7.84 -1.39 -6.42
C SER A 169 -6.40 -1.38 -5.92
N HIS A 170 -5.94 -0.27 -5.35
CA HIS A 170 -4.61 -0.19 -4.74
C HIS A 170 -4.52 -1.05 -3.47
N LEU A 171 -5.57 -1.09 -2.64
CA LEU A 171 -5.62 -1.98 -1.48
C LEU A 171 -5.58 -3.47 -1.87
N ILE A 172 -6.30 -3.87 -2.92
CA ILE A 172 -6.26 -5.24 -3.46
C ILE A 172 -4.83 -5.57 -3.92
N ALA A 173 -4.24 -4.73 -4.75
CA ALA A 173 -2.89 -4.95 -5.27
C ALA A 173 -1.82 -4.98 -4.16
N CYS A 174 -2.03 -4.21 -3.08
CA CYS A 174 -1.16 -4.27 -1.92
C CYS A 174 -1.32 -5.59 -1.15
N GLY A 175 -2.55 -6.08 -0.99
CA GLY A 175 -2.82 -7.41 -0.40
C GLY A 175 -2.15 -8.53 -1.20
N GLU A 176 -2.25 -8.52 -2.53
CA GLU A 176 -1.55 -9.46 -3.41
C GLU A 176 -0.03 -9.43 -3.23
N ALA A 177 0.55 -8.23 -3.05
CA ALA A 177 1.98 -8.09 -2.76
C ALA A 177 2.36 -8.66 -1.38
N ILE A 178 1.51 -8.47 -0.37
CA ILE A 178 1.71 -9.05 0.97
C ILE A 178 1.60 -10.58 0.93
N ASP A 179 0.73 -11.16 0.11
CA ASP A 179 0.62 -12.62 -0.08
C ASP A 179 1.92 -13.23 -0.66
N MET A 180 2.51 -12.55 -1.66
CA MET A 180 3.82 -12.93 -2.20
C MET A 180 4.92 -12.83 -1.14
N LEU A 181 4.88 -11.79 -0.29
CA LEU A 181 5.82 -11.65 0.82
C LEU A 181 5.66 -12.77 1.86
N ALA A 182 4.42 -13.14 2.19
CA ALA A 182 4.11 -14.23 3.12
C ALA A 182 4.69 -15.57 2.65
N SER A 183 4.62 -15.85 1.35
CA SER A 183 5.22 -17.03 0.72
C SER A 183 6.75 -17.02 0.83
N SER A 184 7.36 -15.83 0.80
CA SER A 184 8.80 -15.66 0.95
C SER A 184 9.26 -15.83 2.41
N ILE A 185 8.45 -15.39 3.38
CA ILE A 185 8.74 -15.57 4.81
C ILE A 185 8.79 -17.04 5.20
N VAL A 186 7.81 -17.85 4.79
CA VAL A 186 7.84 -19.29 5.13
C VAL A 186 9.07 -19.98 4.49
N ALA A 187 9.54 -19.49 3.34
CA ALA A 187 10.73 -20.03 2.69
C ALA A 187 12.04 -19.71 3.44
N LEU A 188 12.07 -18.72 4.34
CA LEU A 188 13.25 -18.46 5.19
C LEU A 188 13.60 -19.69 6.02
N SER A 189 12.60 -20.31 6.65
CA SER A 189 12.76 -21.56 7.40
C SER A 189 11.47 -22.41 7.32
N PRO A 190 11.34 -23.29 6.31
CA PRO A 190 10.09 -24.00 6.03
C PRO A 190 9.59 -24.92 7.15
N ASP A 191 10.48 -25.38 8.01
CA ASP A 191 10.12 -26.28 9.12
C ASP A 191 9.83 -25.52 10.42
N ASP A 192 10.27 -24.27 10.53
CA ASP A 192 10.11 -23.44 11.72
C ASP A 192 8.65 -22.98 11.92
N LYS A 193 8.19 -23.06 13.17
CA LYS A 193 6.83 -22.71 13.56
C LYS A 193 6.55 -21.21 13.44
N ASP A 194 7.54 -20.36 13.70
CA ASP A 194 7.42 -18.91 13.71
C ASP A 194 7.44 -18.38 12.27
N ALA A 195 8.22 -19.00 11.38
CA ALA A 195 8.12 -18.75 9.94
C ALA A 195 6.72 -19.06 9.39
N LYS A 196 6.16 -20.22 9.75
CA LYS A 196 4.78 -20.60 9.39
C LYS A 196 3.75 -19.65 9.95
N LEU A 197 3.86 -19.29 11.24
CA LEU A 197 2.91 -18.42 11.92
C LEU A 197 2.96 -16.99 11.37
N SER A 198 4.16 -16.46 11.13
CA SER A 198 4.35 -15.15 10.51
C SER A 198 3.73 -15.08 9.12
N SER A 199 3.97 -16.11 8.29
CA SER A 199 3.34 -16.26 6.96
C SER A 199 1.81 -16.35 7.03
N GLN A 200 1.25 -17.16 7.94
CA GLN A 200 -0.20 -17.26 8.12
C GLN A 200 -0.85 -15.92 8.51
N ARG A 201 -0.19 -15.14 9.38
CA ARG A 201 -0.67 -13.81 9.76
C ARG A 201 -0.61 -12.83 8.59
N MET A 202 0.44 -12.86 7.77
CA MET A 202 0.49 -12.07 6.54
C MET A 202 -0.57 -12.49 5.51
N ASN A 203 -0.84 -13.79 5.34
CA ASN A 203 -1.91 -14.26 4.45
C ASN A 203 -3.29 -13.77 4.90
N TYR A 204 -3.54 -13.77 6.22
CA TYR A 204 -4.76 -13.17 6.77
C TYR A 204 -4.80 -11.66 6.53
N CYS A 205 -3.68 -10.95 6.74
CA CYS A 205 -3.56 -9.52 6.39
C CYS A 205 -3.91 -9.26 4.92
N SER A 206 -3.29 -10.00 4.00
CA SER A 206 -3.57 -9.94 2.55
C SER A 206 -5.06 -10.14 2.27
N THR A 207 -5.65 -11.22 2.82
CA THR A 207 -7.07 -11.52 2.63
C THR A 207 -7.97 -10.38 3.09
N GLN A 208 -7.71 -9.82 4.28
CA GLN A 208 -8.48 -8.70 4.80
C GLN A 208 -8.27 -7.43 3.96
N MET A 209 -7.06 -7.18 3.48
CA MET A 209 -6.76 -6.04 2.62
C MET A 209 -7.52 -6.10 1.28
N ILE A 210 -7.57 -7.29 0.67
CA ILE A 210 -8.34 -7.55 -0.55
C ILE A 210 -9.84 -7.33 -0.28
N ILE A 211 -10.37 -7.85 0.84
CA ILE A 211 -11.76 -7.62 1.25
C ILE A 211 -12.04 -6.13 1.42
N ALA A 212 -11.13 -5.38 2.06
CA ALA A 212 -11.27 -3.93 2.22
C ALA A 212 -11.42 -3.24 0.87
N GLY A 213 -10.57 -3.57 -0.11
CA GLY A 213 -10.64 -2.99 -1.45
C GLY A 213 -11.89 -3.40 -2.24
N GLU A 214 -12.34 -4.64 -2.12
CA GLU A 214 -13.58 -5.12 -2.73
C GLU A 214 -14.83 -4.45 -2.14
N GLU A 215 -14.87 -4.24 -0.82
CA GLU A 215 -15.96 -3.53 -0.17
C GLU A 215 -16.03 -2.06 -0.60
N LEU A 216 -14.88 -1.42 -0.85
CA LEU A 216 -14.82 -0.09 -1.48
C LEU A 216 -15.34 -0.10 -2.92
N ALA A 217 -15.14 -1.20 -3.65
CA ALA A 217 -15.71 -1.40 -4.98
C ALA A 217 -17.22 -1.74 -4.96
N GLY A 218 -17.83 -1.88 -3.77
CA GLY A 218 -19.23 -2.24 -3.61
C GLY A 218 -19.52 -3.74 -3.78
N ILE A 219 -18.48 -4.57 -3.86
CA ILE A 219 -18.60 -6.03 -3.90
C ILE A 219 -18.91 -6.50 -2.48
N LYS A 220 -20.11 -7.05 -2.28
CA LYS A 220 -20.52 -7.62 -0.99
C LYS A 220 -20.19 -9.11 -0.97
N ARG A 221 -19.28 -9.53 -0.10
CA ARG A 221 -19.13 -10.95 0.23
C ARG A 221 -20.21 -11.36 1.22
N GLU A 222 -20.76 -12.57 1.07
CA GLU A 222 -21.62 -13.14 2.09
C GLU A 222 -20.81 -13.26 3.39
N LYS A 223 -21.30 -12.63 4.47
CA LYS A 223 -20.68 -12.81 5.77
C LYS A 223 -20.78 -14.28 6.14
N PRO A 224 -19.68 -14.97 6.50
CA PRO A 224 -19.76 -16.34 6.95
C PRO A 224 -20.73 -16.44 8.13
N LYS A 225 -21.75 -17.29 7.99
CA LYS A 225 -22.73 -17.57 9.04
C LYS A 225 -22.03 -18.40 10.11
N GLY A 226 -21.37 -17.74 11.07
CA GLY A 226 -20.71 -18.41 12.19
C GLY A 226 -19.91 -17.41 13.03
N LYS A 227 -19.91 -17.60 14.36
CA LYS A 227 -19.04 -16.83 15.25
C LYS A 227 -17.59 -17.06 14.82
N SER A 228 -16.87 -16.00 14.48
CA SER A 228 -15.44 -16.06 14.19
C SER A 228 -14.71 -16.47 15.47
N TRP A 229 -14.18 -17.69 15.50
CA TRP A 229 -13.34 -18.22 16.59
C TRP A 229 -11.90 -18.35 16.10
N LEU A 230 -11.28 -17.28 15.61
CA LEU A 230 -9.83 -17.18 15.67
C LEU A 230 -9.47 -16.66 17.06
N LYS A 231 -9.40 -17.59 18.01
CA LYS A 231 -8.79 -17.37 19.33
C LYS A 231 -7.28 -17.61 19.20
N GLY A 232 -6.48 -16.65 19.67
CA GLY A 232 -5.06 -16.84 20.03
C GLY A 232 -4.06 -16.36 18.98
#